data_AF-A0A965MFM1-F1
#
_entry.id   AF-A0A965MFM1-F1
#
_cell.length_a   1.000
_cell.length_b   1.000
_cell.length_c   1.000
_cell.angle_alpha   90.00
_cell.angle_beta   90.00
_cell.angle_gamma   90.00
#
_symmetry.space_group_name_H-M   'P 1'
#
loop_
_entity.id
_entity.type
_entity.pdbx_description
1 polymer ?
#
loop_
_entity_poly.entity_id
_entity_poly.type
_entity_poly.pdbx_seq_one_letter_code
_entity_poly.pdbx_strand_id
1 'polypeptide(L)'
;MRNQNPFANPDVISLAELQKHIMANGVLAYPRKREMSSAINTVGAWFGLPLDMIPASATFLRNKFEHVHPSHVNVSKRRVQNVRSLVMSAFRAEGLSDKLAPYMCAMTSEWFKLWDIIEGQVYYRTELSRLFRYCSKQGILPSGISDAVLSDYLTAL
;
A
#
# COMPACT_ATOMS: atom_id res chain seq x y z
N MET A 1 -4.48 -22.77 -9.07
CA MET A 1 -5.04 -22.45 -7.74
C MET A 1 -4.50 -21.09 -7.32
N ARG A 2 -5.35 -20.06 -7.27
CA ARG A 2 -4.94 -18.69 -6.91
C ARG A 2 -4.82 -18.61 -5.40
N ASN A 3 -3.61 -18.30 -4.92
CA ASN A 3 -3.32 -18.09 -3.51
C ASN A 3 -3.90 -16.71 -3.12
N GLN A 4 -5.18 -16.68 -2.71
CA GLN A 4 -5.86 -15.46 -2.28
C GLN A 4 -5.40 -15.11 -0.87
N ASN A 5 -4.50 -14.13 -0.79
CA ASN A 5 -4.21 -13.46 0.48
C ASN A 5 -5.51 -12.79 0.97
N PRO A 6 -6.07 -13.16 2.13
CA PRO A 6 -7.34 -12.62 2.64
C PRO A 6 -7.28 -11.12 3.00
N PHE A 7 -6.09 -10.52 2.97
CA PHE A 7 -5.86 -9.09 3.20
C PHE A 7 -5.57 -8.30 1.91
N ALA A 8 -5.45 -8.97 0.76
CA ALA A 8 -5.30 -8.30 -0.52
C ALA A 8 -6.68 -7.77 -0.96
N ASN A 9 -6.79 -6.44 -1.10
CA ASN A 9 -7.96 -5.86 -1.74
C ASN A 9 -8.01 -6.36 -3.21
N PRO A 10 -9.07 -7.05 -3.64
CA PRO A 10 -9.21 -7.53 -5.02
C PRO A 10 -9.17 -6.39 -6.06
N ASP A 11 -9.37 -5.14 -5.64
CA ASP A 11 -9.29 -3.95 -6.51
C ASP A 11 -7.86 -3.40 -6.67
N VAL A 12 -6.87 -3.90 -5.90
CA VAL A 12 -5.48 -3.44 -6.03
C VAL A 12 -4.79 -4.20 -7.15
N ILE A 13 -4.56 -3.49 -8.25
CA ILE A 13 -3.82 -4.01 -9.39
C ILE A 13 -2.40 -4.41 -8.99
N SER A 14 -1.84 -5.38 -9.69
CA SER A 14 -0.45 -5.81 -9.58
C SER A 14 0.51 -4.79 -10.20
N LEU A 15 1.81 -4.91 -9.92
CA LEU A 15 2.84 -4.15 -10.61
C LEU A 15 2.90 -4.50 -12.11
N ALA A 16 2.51 -5.71 -12.50
CA ALA A 16 2.40 -6.09 -13.91
C ALA A 16 1.29 -5.31 -14.62
N GLU A 17 0.13 -5.16 -13.98
CA GLU A 17 -0.98 -4.36 -14.50
C GLU A 17 -0.65 -2.86 -14.51
N LEU A 18 -0.02 -2.34 -13.45
CA LEU A 18 0.51 -0.97 -13.44
C LEU A 18 1.48 -0.73 -14.60
N GLN A 19 2.40 -1.67 -14.86
CA GLN A 19 3.34 -1.56 -15.98
C GLN A 19 2.61 -1.50 -17.33
N LYS A 20 1.55 -2.30 -17.52
CA LYS A 20 0.72 -2.26 -18.74
C LYS A 20 0.03 -0.89 -18.89
N HIS A 21 -0.54 -0.35 -17.81
CA HIS A 21 -1.20 0.96 -17.83
C HIS A 21 -0.24 2.08 -18.23
N ILE A 22 0.96 2.12 -17.64
CA ILE A 22 2.01 3.11 -17.98
C ILE A 22 2.39 3.04 -19.45
N MET A 23 2.55 1.82 -19.99
CA MET A 23 2.92 1.66 -21.39
C MET A 23 1.81 2.16 -22.32
N ALA A 24 0.54 1.95 -21.94
CA ALA A 24 -0.64 2.43 -22.67
C ALA A 24 -0.94 3.92 -22.48
N ASN A 25 -0.40 4.58 -21.44
CA ASN A 25 -0.72 5.97 -21.09
C ASN A 25 -0.33 6.96 -22.20
N GLY A 26 -1.31 7.55 -22.90
CA GLY A 26 -1.07 8.47 -24.02
C GLY A 26 -0.44 9.82 -23.64
N VAL A 27 -0.42 10.18 -22.35
CA VAL A 27 0.08 11.47 -21.85
C VAL A 27 1.59 11.42 -21.60
N LEU A 28 2.14 10.28 -21.23
CA LEU A 28 3.56 10.13 -20.93
C LEU A 28 4.41 9.99 -22.19
N ALA A 29 5.53 10.71 -22.25
CA ALA A 29 6.55 10.50 -23.27
C ALA A 29 7.16 9.08 -23.19
N TYR A 30 7.45 8.47 -24.33
CA TYR A 30 7.98 7.10 -24.41
C TYR A 30 9.24 6.84 -23.56
N PRO A 31 10.26 7.74 -23.51
CA PRO A 31 11.41 7.54 -22.63
C PRO A 31 11.01 7.40 -21.16
N ARG A 32 10.04 8.20 -20.70
CA ARG A 32 9.57 8.17 -19.32
C ARG A 32 8.86 6.87 -18.97
N LYS A 33 8.05 6.34 -19.89
CA LYS A 33 7.42 5.03 -19.75
C LYS A 33 8.45 3.92 -19.57
N ARG A 34 9.52 3.93 -20.38
CA ARG A 34 10.61 2.94 -20.29
C ARG A 34 11.35 3.01 -18.96
N GLU A 35 11.65 4.20 -18.45
CA GLU A 35 12.30 4.37 -17.15
C GLU A 35 11.45 3.77 -16.02
N MET A 36 10.17 4.09 -15.99
CA MET A 36 9.22 3.56 -15.00
C MET A 36 9.11 2.04 -15.09
N SER A 37 8.94 1.51 -16.30
CA SER A 37 8.86 0.07 -16.55
C SER A 37 10.12 -0.68 -16.11
N SER A 38 11.30 -0.12 -16.38
CA SER A 38 12.59 -0.67 -15.90
C SER A 38 12.71 -0.67 -14.38
N ALA A 39 12.24 0.40 -13.72
CA ALA A 39 12.21 0.47 -12.26
C ALA A 39 11.27 -0.59 -11.65
N ILE A 40 10.09 -0.80 -12.25
CA ILE A 40 9.14 -1.85 -11.83
C ILE A 40 9.78 -3.24 -11.95
N ASN A 41 10.43 -3.56 -13.07
CA ASN A 41 11.14 -4.84 -13.23
C ASN A 41 12.26 -5.01 -12.19
N THR A 42 12.97 -3.93 -11.87
CA THR A 42 14.01 -3.93 -10.83
C THR A 42 13.43 -4.27 -9.46
N VAL A 43 12.23 -3.78 -9.15
CA VAL A 43 11.52 -4.14 -7.91
C VAL A 43 11.20 -5.62 -7.84
N GLY A 44 10.68 -6.22 -8.92
CA GLY A 44 10.44 -7.65 -8.99
C GLY A 44 11.69 -8.47 -8.70
N ALA A 45 12.82 -8.08 -9.31
CA ALA A 45 14.11 -8.73 -9.09
C ALA A 45 14.59 -8.58 -7.64
N TRP A 46 14.50 -7.39 -7.04
CA TRP A 46 14.93 -7.16 -5.66
C TRP A 46 14.07 -7.86 -4.62
N PHE A 47 12.78 -8.05 -4.90
CA PHE A 47 11.87 -8.74 -3.99
C PHE A 47 11.87 -10.26 -4.20
N GLY A 48 12.46 -10.75 -5.29
CA GLY A 48 12.42 -12.15 -5.68
C GLY A 48 11.00 -12.64 -6.01
N LEU A 49 10.14 -11.75 -6.52
CA LEU A 49 8.74 -12.03 -6.79
C LEU A 49 8.36 -11.68 -8.24
N PRO A 50 7.52 -12.50 -8.90
CA PRO A 50 6.89 -12.12 -10.17
C PRO A 50 6.06 -10.85 -9.99
N LEU A 51 6.03 -9.98 -11.01
CA LEU A 51 5.30 -8.71 -10.93
C LEU A 51 3.79 -8.89 -10.73
N ASP A 52 3.21 -9.97 -11.25
CA ASP A 52 1.80 -10.32 -11.06
C ASP A 52 1.45 -10.64 -9.60
N MET A 53 2.46 -10.95 -8.76
CA MET A 53 2.30 -11.23 -7.33
C MET A 53 2.62 -10.03 -6.43
N ILE A 54 3.10 -8.92 -7.00
CA ILE A 54 3.44 -7.73 -6.23
C ILE A 54 2.29 -6.73 -6.38
N PRO A 55 1.54 -6.41 -5.31
CA PRO A 55 0.48 -5.41 -5.39
C PRO A 55 1.07 -4.01 -5.64
N ALA A 56 0.43 -3.23 -6.51
CA ALA A 56 0.72 -1.81 -6.71
C ALA A 56 0.18 -0.98 -5.52
N SER A 57 0.80 -1.20 -4.36
CA SER A 57 0.45 -0.55 -3.09
C SER A 57 1.66 0.12 -2.47
N ALA A 58 1.55 1.42 -2.18
CA ALA A 58 2.64 2.19 -1.60
C ALA A 58 3.08 1.66 -0.22
N THR A 59 2.14 1.13 0.58
CA THR A 59 2.43 0.53 1.90
C THR A 59 3.19 -0.78 1.76
N PHE A 60 2.73 -1.68 0.89
CA PHE A 60 3.41 -2.94 0.62
C PHE A 60 4.84 -2.70 0.12
N LEU A 61 4.98 -1.79 -0.86
CA LEU A 61 6.28 -1.45 -1.42
C LEU A 61 7.20 -0.86 -0.36
N ARG A 62 6.72 0.07 0.49
CA ARG A 62 7.52 0.65 1.57
C ARG A 62 8.07 -0.42 2.50
N ASN A 63 7.21 -1.30 3.01
CA ASN A 63 7.61 -2.39 3.91
C ASN A 63 8.63 -3.32 3.24
N LYS A 64 8.41 -3.72 1.98
CA LYS A 64 9.40 -4.54 1.26
C LYS A 64 10.71 -3.82 1.02
N PHE A 65 10.66 -2.53 0.70
CA PHE A 65 11.83 -1.72 0.47
C PHE A 65 12.69 -1.48 1.72
N GLU A 66 12.14 -1.54 2.93
CA GLU A 66 12.90 -1.48 4.19
C GLU A 66 13.90 -2.65 4.30
N HIS A 67 13.53 -3.79 3.72
CA HIS A 67 14.36 -5.00 3.70
C HIS A 67 15.35 -5.04 2.53
N VAL A 68 15.30 -4.04 1.63
CA VAL A 68 16.25 -3.92 0.51
C VAL A 68 17.48 -3.14 0.97
N HIS A 69 18.52 -3.86 1.36
CA HIS A 69 19.82 -3.26 1.65
C HIS A 69 20.66 -3.12 0.37
N PRO A 70 21.24 -1.93 0.08
CA PRO A 70 22.03 -1.70 -1.12
C PRO A 70 23.18 -2.70 -1.32
N SER A 71 23.79 -3.18 -0.23
CA SER A 71 24.81 -4.22 -0.23
C SER A 71 24.28 -5.58 -0.70
N HIS A 72 23.07 -5.97 -0.29
CA HIS A 72 22.47 -7.26 -0.66
C HIS A 72 22.06 -7.30 -2.14
N VAL A 73 21.66 -6.16 -2.70
CA VAL A 73 21.29 -6.04 -4.12
C VAL A 73 22.42 -5.49 -4.99
N ASN A 74 23.64 -5.38 -4.45
CA ASN A 74 24.86 -4.90 -5.10
C ASN A 74 24.67 -3.60 -5.91
N VAL A 75 24.00 -2.60 -5.33
CA VAL A 75 23.82 -1.28 -5.95
C VAL A 75 24.10 -0.15 -4.96
N SER A 76 24.28 1.06 -5.48
CA SER A 76 24.42 2.24 -4.63
C SER A 76 23.12 2.62 -3.93
N LYS A 77 23.22 3.31 -2.78
CA LYS A 77 22.07 3.94 -2.10
C LYS A 77 21.25 4.81 -3.05
N ARG A 78 21.94 5.56 -3.93
CA ARG A 78 21.33 6.41 -4.96
C ARG A 78 20.46 5.60 -5.93
N ARG A 79 20.91 4.41 -6.34
CA ARG A 79 20.12 3.55 -7.24
C ARG A 79 18.82 3.09 -6.58
N VAL A 80 18.86 2.71 -5.29
CA VAL A 80 17.65 2.34 -4.52
C VAL A 80 16.67 3.51 -4.44
N GLN A 81 17.16 4.72 -4.14
CA GLN A 81 16.34 5.93 -4.12
C GLN A 81 15.72 6.26 -5.48
N ASN A 82 16.50 6.13 -6.56
CA ASN A 82 16.01 6.37 -7.93
C ASN A 82 14.90 5.39 -8.32
N VAL A 83 15.07 4.09 -8.04
CA VAL A 83 14.06 3.07 -8.31
C VAL A 83 12.78 3.36 -7.51
N ARG A 84 12.89 3.66 -6.21
CA ARG A 84 11.74 4.06 -5.39
C ARG A 84 11.01 5.28 -5.98
N SER A 85 11.75 6.32 -6.36
CA SER A 85 11.17 7.55 -6.92
C SER A 85 10.44 7.29 -8.24
N LEU A 86 11.02 6.49 -9.13
CA LEU A 86 10.41 6.13 -10.41
C LEU A 86 9.11 5.34 -10.23
N VAL A 87 9.09 4.38 -9.30
CA VAL A 87 7.87 3.60 -8.99
C VAL A 87 6.79 4.50 -8.38
N MET A 88 7.13 5.43 -7.49
CA MET A 88 6.14 6.39 -6.97
C MET A 88 5.66 7.38 -8.05
N SER A 89 6.51 7.74 -9.00
CA SER A 89 6.09 8.53 -10.16
C SER A 89 5.16 7.76 -11.10
N ALA A 90 5.36 6.46 -11.25
CA ALA A 90 4.43 5.58 -11.95
C ALA A 90 3.05 5.56 -11.29
N PHE A 91 2.99 5.49 -9.96
CA PHE A 91 1.73 5.57 -9.20
C PHE A 91 1.00 6.88 -9.51
N ARG A 92 1.68 8.03 -9.35
CA ARG A 92 1.11 9.35 -9.66
C ARG A 92 0.56 9.46 -11.08
N ALA A 93 1.28 8.91 -12.06
CA ALA A 93 0.90 9.03 -13.47
C ALA A 93 -0.39 8.29 -13.81
N GLU A 94 -0.69 7.21 -13.08
CA GLU A 94 -1.91 6.41 -13.24
C GLU A 94 -2.99 6.78 -12.20
N GLY A 95 -2.83 7.91 -11.50
CA GLY A 95 -3.77 8.33 -10.46
C GLY A 95 -3.81 7.41 -9.23
N LEU A 96 -2.87 6.46 -9.12
CA LEU A 96 -2.66 5.69 -7.90
C LEU A 96 -1.99 6.60 -6.89
N SER A 97 -2.51 6.63 -5.67
CA SER A 97 -1.98 7.54 -4.67
C SER A 97 -0.53 7.19 -4.30
N ASP A 98 0.34 8.19 -4.37
CA ASP A 98 1.73 8.19 -3.91
C ASP A 98 1.86 8.70 -2.46
N LYS A 99 0.85 9.43 -2.01
CA LYS A 99 0.55 9.66 -0.61
C LYS A 99 -0.01 8.35 -0.05
N LEU A 100 -0.05 8.22 1.27
CA LEU A 100 -0.99 7.28 1.88
C LEU A 100 -2.40 7.70 1.40
N ALA A 101 -2.86 7.25 0.22
CA ALA A 101 -4.31 7.15 0.03
C ALA A 101 -4.80 6.30 1.19
N PRO A 102 -5.96 6.64 1.76
CA PRO A 102 -6.39 6.05 2.99
C PRO A 102 -6.52 4.54 2.73
N TYR A 103 -5.61 3.74 3.28
CA TYR A 103 -5.81 2.31 3.48
C TYR A 103 -6.84 2.15 4.59
N MET A 104 -8.02 2.70 4.36
CA MET A 104 -8.91 3.07 5.42
C MET A 104 -10.30 2.99 4.82
N CYS A 105 -10.85 1.77 4.96
CA CYS A 105 -12.28 1.54 4.98
C CYS A 105 -12.97 2.76 5.63
N ALA A 106 -14.04 3.24 5.00
CA ALA A 106 -14.82 4.32 5.59
C ALA A 106 -15.18 3.92 7.02
N MET A 107 -14.98 4.81 7.99
CA MET A 107 -15.51 4.57 9.33
C MET A 107 -17.02 4.54 9.21
N THR A 108 -17.68 3.56 9.83
CA THR A 108 -19.14 3.61 9.94
C THR A 108 -19.54 4.79 10.82
N SER A 109 -20.81 5.19 10.74
CA SER A 109 -21.33 6.34 11.48
C SER A 109 -21.10 6.25 12.99
N GLU A 110 -21.08 5.04 13.54
CA GLU A 110 -20.89 4.74 14.96
C GLU A 110 -19.43 4.96 15.39
N TRP A 111 -18.48 4.61 14.54
CA TRP A 111 -17.06 4.88 14.75
C TRP A 111 -16.72 6.36 14.55
N PHE A 112 -17.42 7.03 13.62
CA PHE A 112 -17.26 8.46 13.39
C PHE A 112 -17.63 9.30 14.63
N LYS A 113 -18.69 8.90 15.35
CA LYS A 113 -19.07 9.54 16.63
C LYS A 113 -17.95 9.51 17.66
N LEU A 114 -17.21 8.39 17.77
CA LEU A 114 -16.05 8.30 18.67
C LEU A 114 -14.84 9.08 18.14
N TRP A 115 -14.67 9.12 16.82
CA TRP A 115 -13.62 9.87 16.15
C TRP A 115 -13.73 11.39 16.37
N ASP A 116 -14.95 11.91 16.43
CA ASP A 116 -15.22 13.32 16.70
C ASP A 116 -14.95 13.66 18.18
N ILE A 117 -15.21 12.76 19.12
CA ILE A 117 -14.92 12.98 20.55
C ILE A 117 -13.42 13.20 20.80
N ILE A 118 -12.56 12.51 20.05
CA ILE A 118 -11.10 12.61 20.19
C ILE A 118 -10.48 13.69 19.30
N GLU A 119 -11.28 14.65 18.83
CA GLU A 119 -10.79 15.78 18.06
C GLU A 119 -9.72 16.58 18.83
N GLY A 120 -8.67 17.00 18.11
CA GLY A 120 -7.52 17.71 18.69
C GLY A 120 -6.51 16.81 19.40
N GLN A 121 -6.85 15.56 19.71
CA GLN A 121 -5.96 14.62 20.37
C GLN A 121 -5.12 13.81 19.36
N VAL A 122 -4.03 14.42 18.88
CA VAL A 122 -3.19 13.90 17.79
C VAL A 122 -2.69 12.47 18.04
N TYR A 123 -2.30 12.15 19.28
CA TYR A 123 -1.84 10.81 19.65
C TYR A 123 -2.95 9.77 19.47
N TYR A 124 -4.12 10.00 20.08
CA TYR A 124 -5.25 9.07 19.98
C TYR A 124 -5.79 8.95 18.55
N ARG A 125 -5.81 10.03 17.77
CA ARG A 125 -6.20 9.97 16.37
C ARG A 125 -5.25 9.11 15.54
N THR A 126 -3.95 9.12 15.83
CA THR A 126 -2.98 8.29 15.12
C THR A 126 -3.19 6.80 15.39
N GLU A 127 -3.32 6.43 16.67
CA GLU A 127 -3.39 5.03 17.11
C GLU A 127 -4.77 4.40 16.84
N LEU A 128 -5.85 5.10 17.20
CA LEU A 128 -7.22 4.54 17.16
C LEU A 128 -7.84 4.54 15.76
N SER A 129 -7.33 5.36 14.83
CA SER A 129 -7.87 5.40 13.45
C SER A 129 -7.82 4.03 12.78
N ARG A 130 -6.75 3.26 13.01
CA ARG A 130 -6.57 1.93 12.42
C ARG A 130 -7.57 0.93 12.99
N LEU A 131 -7.72 0.90 14.31
CA LEU A 131 -8.68 0.03 15.00
C LEU A 131 -10.12 0.33 14.58
N PHE A 132 -10.52 1.61 14.56
CA PHE A 132 -11.90 2.00 14.22
C PHE A 132 -12.29 1.55 12.82
N ARG A 133 -11.34 1.60 11.89
CA ARG A 133 -11.57 1.19 10.49
C ARG A 133 -11.47 -0.30 10.28
N TYR A 134 -10.63 -0.99 11.06
CA TYR A 134 -10.65 -2.45 11.13
C TYR A 134 -12.04 -2.92 11.56
N CYS A 135 -12.56 -2.40 12.68
CA CYS A 135 -13.89 -2.76 13.16
C CYS A 135 -14.99 -2.35 12.17
N SER A 136 -14.89 -1.17 11.54
CA SER A 136 -15.83 -0.73 10.50
C SER A 136 -15.89 -1.69 9.31
N LYS A 137 -14.73 -2.19 8.85
CA LYS A 137 -14.64 -3.17 7.76
C LYS A 137 -15.31 -4.50 8.13
N GLN A 138 -15.17 -4.92 9.38
CA GLN A 138 -15.73 -6.17 9.90
C GLN A 138 -17.20 -6.04 10.34
N GLY A 139 -17.80 -4.85 10.21
CA GLY A 139 -19.16 -4.59 10.70
C GLY A 139 -19.29 -4.64 12.22
N ILE A 140 -18.18 -4.54 12.96
CA ILE A 140 -18.14 -4.58 14.42
C ILE A 140 -18.46 -3.19 14.94
N LEU A 141 -19.51 -3.08 15.75
CA LEU A 141 -19.87 -1.85 16.45
C LEU A 141 -18.90 -1.57 17.61
N PRO A 142 -18.77 -0.31 18.08
CA PRO A 142 -17.92 -0.01 19.23
C PRO A 142 -18.23 -0.83 20.49
N SER A 143 -19.51 -1.12 20.74
CA SER A 143 -19.95 -1.98 21.85
C SER A 143 -19.61 -3.46 21.67
N GLY A 144 -19.23 -3.88 20.47
CA GLY A 144 -18.85 -5.25 20.14
C GLY A 144 -17.35 -5.53 20.23
N ILE A 145 -16.53 -4.56 20.67
CA ILE A 145 -15.12 -4.81 20.95
C ILE A 145 -15.02 -5.82 22.10
N SER A 146 -14.21 -6.85 21.88
CA SER A 146 -13.85 -7.85 22.89
C SER A 146 -12.37 -8.21 22.73
N ASP A 147 -11.81 -8.93 23.70
CA ASP A 147 -10.42 -9.39 23.65
C ASP A 147 -10.14 -10.24 22.40
N ALA A 148 -11.14 -11.01 21.94
CA ALA A 148 -11.05 -11.78 20.70
C ALA A 148 -10.89 -10.86 19.47
N VAL A 149 -11.69 -9.79 19.38
CA VAL A 149 -11.60 -8.80 18.30
C VAL A 149 -10.26 -8.07 18.32
N LEU A 150 -9.74 -7.76 19.52
CA LEU A 150 -8.43 -7.13 19.65
C LEU A 150 -7.29 -8.07 19.28
N SER A 151 -7.38 -9.36 19.64
CA SER A 151 -6.43 -10.39 19.24
C SER A 151 -6.41 -10.60 17.71
N ASP A 152 -7.59 -10.64 17.09
CA ASP A 152 -7.73 -10.77 15.64
C ASP A 152 -7.20 -9.52 14.91
N TYR A 153 -7.42 -8.33 15.49
CA TYR A 153 -6.85 -7.09 14.99
C TYR A 153 -5.32 -7.10 15.06
N LEU A 154 -4.73 -7.50 16.18
CA LEU A 154 -3.27 -7.60 16.34
C LEU A 154 -2.65 -8.59 15.36
N THR A 155 -3.35 -9.68 15.06
CA THR A 155 -2.91 -10.68 14.05
C THR A 155 -2.99 -10.12 12.63
N ALA A 156 -3.86 -9.14 12.39
CA ALA A 156 -4.07 -8.50 11.09
C ALA A 156 -3.19 -7.26 10.83
N LEU A 157 -2.40 -6.82 11.82
CA LEU A 157 -1.45 -5.70 11.73
C LEU A 157 -0.11 -6.12 11.11
#